data_AF-A0A6M0ICH7-F1
#
_entry.id   AF-A0A6M0ICH7-F1
#
_cell.length_a   1.000
_cell.length_b   1.000
_cell.length_c   1.000
_cell.angle_alpha   90.00
_cell.angle_beta   90.00
_cell.angle_gamma   90.00
#
_symmetry.space_group_name_H-M   'P 1'
#
loop_
_entity.id
_entity.type
_entity.pdbx_description
1 polymer ?
#
loop_
_entity_poly.entity_id
_entity_poly.type
_entity_poly.pdbx_seq_one_letter_code
_entity_poly.pdbx_strand_id
1 'polypeptide(L)'
;MRFEYTSDTTVDDIIEHILMRLNTDFKGSCLQVPDFCHTSNYDYDTHMELKVRSKMYEHGVAKRCQGVGQPETAINIMAKGIDVFDNGGWQKYLADYEAQDMVRRERENQPPIYVSGNAIIGNNNLGITQGRDFRASSITNTALYQTMTISEHIDQILHDAEEGYVAHPTRGSSNEYEKAFDKLVRHGLVKPISKDSYELTLEGEKAIEFGGFENWKKHKEEKESHRHNNIHVSGGNTIIGSHNSGVIQAQEGALINTGNEVRIEVKKEDFESLAKKLRENQVSQQDIDELKTILKSDGLNKEKGTFGAETNGWITKMIAKSLDGTWQIGIGAAGGLLVEAIRTFYGW
;
A
#
# COMPACT_ATOMS: atom_id res chain seq x y z
N MET A 1 -27.25 -5.16 16.66
CA MET A 1 -28.14 -6.06 15.89
C MET A 1 -27.33 -6.68 14.75
N ARG A 2 -26.57 -7.76 14.99
CA ARG A 2 -25.65 -8.37 13.99
C ARG A 2 -26.43 -8.85 12.76
N PHE A 3 -25.87 -8.67 11.57
CA PHE A 3 -26.44 -9.22 10.34
C PHE A 3 -26.11 -10.71 10.30
N GLU A 4 -27.12 -11.56 10.17
CA GLU A 4 -26.92 -13.00 10.03
C GLU A 4 -26.86 -13.35 8.55
N TYR A 5 -25.70 -13.85 8.13
CA TYR A 5 -25.45 -14.29 6.77
C TYR A 5 -26.12 -15.63 6.49
N THR A 6 -26.68 -15.74 5.29
CA THR A 6 -27.10 -17.01 4.69
C THR A 6 -26.22 -17.31 3.48
N SER A 7 -26.29 -18.53 2.94
CA SER A 7 -25.57 -18.90 1.71
C SER A 7 -25.90 -18.01 0.50
N ASP A 8 -27.03 -17.31 0.57
CA ASP A 8 -27.58 -16.53 -0.53
C ASP A 8 -27.23 -15.03 -0.39
N THR A 9 -26.46 -14.64 0.62
CA THR A 9 -26.08 -13.24 0.83
C THR A 9 -25.05 -12.80 -0.21
N THR A 10 -25.39 -11.76 -0.97
CA THR A 10 -24.50 -11.19 -1.98
C THR A 10 -23.63 -10.07 -1.43
N VAL A 11 -22.59 -9.69 -2.18
CA VAL A 11 -21.76 -8.50 -1.89
C VAL A 11 -22.61 -7.24 -1.78
N ASP A 12 -23.63 -7.11 -2.63
CA ASP A 12 -24.50 -5.93 -2.68
C ASP A 12 -25.41 -5.84 -1.45
N ASP A 13 -25.91 -6.97 -0.95
CA ASP A 13 -26.70 -7.02 0.29
C ASP A 13 -25.89 -6.55 1.50
N ILE A 14 -24.58 -6.86 1.51
CA ILE A 14 -23.66 -6.43 2.57
C ILE A 14 -23.43 -4.93 2.50
N ILE A 15 -23.18 -4.41 1.30
CA ILE A 15 -22.94 -2.97 1.12
C ILE A 15 -24.20 -2.20 1.51
N GLU A 16 -25.38 -2.64 1.09
CA GLU A 16 -26.66 -2.06 1.49
C GLU A 16 -26.82 -2.08 3.02
N HIS A 17 -26.52 -3.22 3.68
CA HIS A 17 -26.59 -3.31 5.14
C HIS A 17 -25.62 -2.36 5.85
N ILE A 18 -24.39 -2.25 5.36
CA ILE A 18 -23.37 -1.32 5.86
C ILE A 18 -23.89 0.11 5.73
N LEU A 19 -24.41 0.50 4.57
CA LEU A 19 -24.93 1.85 4.34
C LEU A 19 -26.14 2.16 5.24
N MET A 20 -27.08 1.21 5.39
CA MET A 20 -28.24 1.35 6.29
C MET A 20 -27.84 1.60 7.74
N ARG A 21 -26.83 0.87 8.24
CA ARG A 21 -26.36 1.05 9.62
C ARG A 21 -25.63 2.37 9.84
N LEU A 22 -25.06 2.94 8.78
CA LEU A 22 -24.23 4.14 8.85
C LEU A 22 -24.99 5.44 8.61
N ASN A 23 -26.30 5.35 8.39
CA ASN A 23 -27.23 6.48 8.38
C ASN A 23 -27.36 7.20 9.75
N THR A 24 -26.56 6.83 10.74
CA THR A 24 -26.41 7.56 12.01
C THR A 24 -25.02 8.19 12.09
N ASP A 25 -24.88 9.48 11.78
CA ASP A 25 -23.79 10.42 12.17
C ASP A 25 -22.30 10.05 11.96
N PHE A 26 -21.94 8.93 11.32
CA PHE A 26 -20.53 8.49 11.20
C PHE A 26 -19.75 9.07 10.02
N LYS A 27 -20.14 10.22 9.46
CA LYS A 27 -19.39 10.86 8.35
C LYS A 27 -17.96 11.15 8.79
N GLY A 28 -16.98 10.53 8.13
CA GLY A 28 -15.56 10.69 8.43
C GLY A 28 -15.00 9.75 9.51
N SER A 29 -15.81 8.85 10.07
CA SER A 29 -15.33 7.84 11.02
C SER A 29 -14.73 6.63 10.31
N CYS A 30 -13.76 5.99 10.96
CA CYS A 30 -13.13 4.77 10.50
C CYS A 30 -13.85 3.55 11.05
N LEU A 31 -14.28 2.66 10.17
CA LEU A 31 -15.16 1.54 10.47
C LEU A 31 -14.48 0.24 10.03
N GLN A 32 -14.38 -0.73 10.93
CA GLN A 32 -13.84 -2.03 10.58
C GLN A 32 -14.91 -2.85 9.88
N VAL A 33 -14.68 -3.20 8.62
CA VAL A 33 -15.56 -4.11 7.86
C VAL A 33 -15.73 -5.48 8.56
N PRO A 34 -14.72 -6.03 9.27
CA PRO A 34 -14.89 -7.29 9.99
C PRO A 34 -16.09 -7.34 10.96
N ASP A 35 -16.42 -6.20 11.57
CA ASP A 35 -17.54 -6.09 12.52
C ASP A 35 -18.91 -6.29 11.85
N PHE A 36 -18.94 -6.23 10.52
CA PHE A 36 -20.15 -6.39 9.71
C PHE A 36 -20.21 -7.75 9.04
N CYS A 37 -19.08 -8.39 8.73
CA CYS A 37 -18.98 -9.64 7.93
C CYS A 37 -18.96 -10.94 8.76
N HIS A 38 -19.36 -10.92 10.03
CA HIS A 38 -19.35 -12.12 10.87
C HIS A 38 -20.54 -13.05 10.59
N THR A 39 -20.28 -14.25 10.06
CA THR A 39 -21.29 -15.32 9.97
C THR A 39 -21.41 -16.04 11.32
N SER A 40 -22.60 -16.58 11.62
CA SER A 40 -22.90 -17.21 12.91
C SER A 40 -22.25 -18.58 13.11
N ASN A 41 -21.68 -19.19 12.07
CA ASN A 41 -21.16 -20.57 12.12
C ASN A 41 -19.88 -20.85 11.29
N TYR A 42 -19.31 -19.86 10.59
CA TYR A 42 -18.10 -20.05 9.79
C TYR A 42 -17.02 -19.00 10.08
N ASP A 43 -15.77 -19.41 9.85
CA ASP A 43 -14.59 -18.54 9.85
C ASP A 43 -14.89 -17.24 9.09
N TYR A 44 -14.30 -16.18 9.61
CA TYR A 44 -14.28 -14.86 8.99
C TYR A 44 -14.01 -14.97 7.47
N ASP A 45 -15.02 -14.67 6.65
CA ASP A 45 -14.86 -14.73 5.19
C ASP A 45 -14.11 -13.48 4.71
N THR A 46 -12.80 -13.57 4.84
CA THR A 46 -11.84 -12.54 4.40
C THR A 46 -12.03 -12.22 2.91
N HIS A 47 -12.47 -13.19 2.10
CA HIS A 47 -12.66 -13.01 0.68
C HIS A 47 -13.90 -12.15 0.40
N MET A 48 -15.00 -12.38 1.12
CA MET A 48 -16.19 -11.53 1.04
C MET A 48 -15.89 -10.09 1.52
N GLU A 49 -15.12 -9.93 2.61
CA GLU A 49 -14.69 -8.61 3.10
C GLU A 49 -13.92 -7.83 2.03
N LEU A 50 -12.93 -8.47 1.40
CA LEU A 50 -12.12 -7.85 0.36
C LEU A 50 -12.96 -7.44 -0.85
N LYS A 51 -13.89 -8.30 -1.30
CA LYS A 51 -14.81 -7.99 -2.40
C LYS A 51 -15.69 -6.77 -2.11
N VAL A 52 -16.29 -6.73 -0.92
CA VAL A 52 -17.12 -5.61 -0.47
C VAL A 52 -16.31 -4.31 -0.48
N ARG A 53 -15.10 -4.33 0.09
CA ARG A 53 -14.23 -3.15 0.15
C ARG A 53 -13.78 -2.67 -1.21
N SER A 54 -13.31 -3.59 -2.05
CA SER A 54 -12.87 -3.28 -3.41
C SER A 54 -13.99 -2.59 -4.19
N LYS A 55 -15.20 -3.18 -4.17
CA LYS A 55 -16.38 -2.61 -4.83
C LYS A 55 -16.75 -1.23 -4.28
N MET A 56 -16.73 -1.04 -2.96
CA MET A 56 -17.00 0.29 -2.36
C MET A 56 -15.94 1.34 -2.72
N TYR A 57 -14.67 0.95 -2.86
CA TYR A 57 -13.59 1.86 -3.26
C TYR A 57 -13.66 2.23 -4.73
N GLU A 58 -13.88 1.24 -5.60
CA GLU A 58 -14.04 1.42 -7.05
C GLU A 58 -15.11 2.47 -7.37
N HIS A 59 -16.25 2.37 -6.69
CA HIS A 59 -17.35 3.30 -6.88
C HIS A 59 -17.23 4.60 -6.06
N GLY A 60 -16.15 4.78 -5.30
CA GLY A 60 -15.88 6.00 -4.51
C GLY A 60 -16.85 6.22 -3.35
N VAL A 61 -17.47 5.16 -2.86
CA VAL A 61 -18.45 5.16 -1.75
C VAL A 61 -17.73 5.06 -0.42
N ALA A 62 -16.59 4.38 -0.40
CA ALA A 62 -15.67 4.37 0.72
C ALA A 62 -14.25 4.72 0.26
N LYS A 63 -13.40 5.04 1.22
CA LYS A 63 -11.94 5.08 1.05
C LYS A 63 -11.25 4.38 2.21
N ARG A 64 -9.97 4.06 2.04
CA ARG A 64 -9.15 3.54 3.14
C ARG A 64 -9.01 4.60 4.23
N CYS A 65 -9.06 4.15 5.47
CA CYS A 65 -8.73 4.98 6.62
C CYS A 65 -7.26 5.38 6.63
N GLN A 66 -6.99 6.67 6.85
CA GLN A 66 -5.65 7.21 6.98
C GLN A 66 -5.43 7.61 8.44
N GLY A 67 -4.54 6.89 9.13
CA GLY A 67 -4.22 7.15 10.54
C GLY A 67 -3.32 6.06 11.12
N VAL A 68 -2.39 6.45 11.99
CA VAL A 68 -1.52 5.49 12.71
C VAL A 68 -2.38 4.66 13.66
N GLY A 69 -2.29 3.33 13.58
CA GLY A 69 -3.05 2.41 14.42
C GLY A 69 -4.46 2.06 13.93
N GLN A 70 -4.88 2.55 12.76
CA GLN A 70 -6.10 2.06 12.11
C GLN A 70 -5.82 0.70 11.45
N PRO A 71 -6.67 -0.32 11.64
CA PRO A 71 -6.47 -1.61 10.99
C PRO A 71 -6.64 -1.50 9.47
N GLU A 72 -5.96 -2.37 8.73
CA GLU A 72 -5.98 -2.37 7.26
C GLU A 72 -7.39 -2.60 6.68
N THR A 73 -8.29 -3.16 7.47
CA THR A 73 -9.69 -3.44 7.15
C THR A 73 -10.63 -2.26 7.41
N ALA A 74 -10.11 -1.14 7.94
CA ALA A 74 -10.92 0.03 8.21
C ALA A 74 -11.25 0.84 6.95
N ILE A 75 -12.55 1.12 6.77
CA ILE A 75 -13.08 1.98 5.71
C ILE A 75 -13.64 3.28 6.29
N ASN A 76 -13.55 4.35 5.50
CA ASN A 76 -14.17 5.63 5.77
C ASN A 76 -15.21 5.89 4.68
N ILE A 77 -16.49 5.96 5.06
CA ILE A 77 -17.58 6.22 4.11
C ILE A 77 -17.53 7.68 3.66
N MET A 78 -17.61 7.86 2.35
CA MET A 78 -17.58 9.17 1.69
C MET A 78 -18.97 9.79 1.66
N ALA A 79 -19.05 11.10 1.43
CA ALA A 79 -20.33 11.79 1.22
C ALA A 79 -21.18 11.11 0.13
N LYS A 80 -20.52 10.66 -0.95
CA LYS A 80 -21.14 9.90 -2.03
C LYS A 80 -21.84 8.64 -1.53
N GLY A 81 -21.27 7.91 -0.57
CA GLY A 81 -21.91 6.71 -0.03
C GLY A 81 -23.18 7.00 0.76
N ILE A 82 -23.25 8.15 1.42
CA ILE A 82 -24.47 8.64 2.07
C ILE A 82 -25.52 8.99 1.01
N ASP A 83 -25.11 9.70 -0.05
CA ASP A 83 -26.00 10.05 -1.16
C ASP A 83 -26.55 8.80 -1.87
N VAL A 84 -25.76 7.72 -2.00
CA VAL A 84 -26.21 6.44 -2.55
C VAL A 84 -27.39 5.89 -1.75
N PHE A 85 -27.28 5.90 -0.43
CA PHE A 85 -28.35 5.43 0.43
C PHE A 85 -29.62 6.30 0.28
N ASP A 86 -29.48 7.61 0.39
CA ASP A 86 -30.61 8.56 0.34
C ASP A 86 -31.37 8.53 -1.00
N ASN A 87 -30.70 8.15 -2.09
CA ASN A 87 -31.29 8.10 -3.44
C ASN A 87 -31.95 6.77 -3.81
N GLY A 88 -32.14 5.86 -2.85
CA GLY A 88 -32.86 4.60 -3.05
C GLY A 88 -31.95 3.36 -3.06
N GLY A 89 -30.80 3.44 -2.40
CA GLY A 89 -29.96 2.29 -2.11
C GLY A 89 -28.84 2.02 -3.13
N TRP A 90 -27.97 1.10 -2.75
CA TRP A 90 -26.78 0.67 -3.48
C TRP A 90 -27.10 0.13 -4.87
N GLN A 91 -28.14 -0.70 -4.97
CA GLN A 91 -28.53 -1.35 -6.23
C GLN A 91 -28.95 -0.33 -7.30
N LYS A 92 -29.72 0.68 -6.90
CA LYS A 92 -30.14 1.74 -7.82
C LYS A 92 -28.95 2.60 -8.26
N TYR A 93 -28.08 2.94 -7.31
CA TYR A 93 -26.85 3.65 -7.63
C TYR A 93 -25.97 2.87 -8.62
N LEU A 94 -25.85 1.54 -8.44
CA LEU A 94 -25.06 0.71 -9.35
C LEU A 94 -25.63 0.73 -10.76
N ALA A 95 -26.96 0.59 -10.91
CA ALA A 95 -27.63 0.68 -12.20
C ALA A 95 -27.43 2.05 -12.89
N ASP A 96 -27.53 3.14 -12.13
CA ASP A 96 -27.29 4.50 -12.63
C ASP A 96 -25.81 4.71 -13.02
N TYR A 97 -24.88 4.16 -12.25
CA TYR A 97 -23.44 4.22 -12.51
C TYR A 97 -23.07 3.46 -13.78
N GLU A 98 -23.55 2.22 -13.93
CA GLU A 98 -23.32 1.39 -15.12
C GLU A 98 -23.89 2.06 -16.38
N ALA A 99 -25.07 2.67 -16.28
CA ALA A 99 -25.66 3.45 -17.38
C ALA A 99 -24.77 4.64 -17.79
N GLN A 100 -24.21 5.36 -16.81
CA GLN A 100 -23.29 6.47 -17.09
C GLN A 100 -21.95 6.00 -17.65
N ASP A 101 -21.42 4.89 -17.16
CA ASP A 101 -20.14 4.34 -17.63
C ASP A 101 -20.25 3.82 -19.06
N MET A 102 -21.37 3.17 -19.43
CA MET A 102 -21.66 2.80 -20.81
C MET A 102 -21.63 4.02 -21.74
N VAL A 103 -22.31 5.11 -21.35
CA VAL A 103 -22.30 6.37 -22.11
C VAL A 103 -20.90 6.98 -22.19
N ARG A 104 -20.10 6.89 -21.12
CA ARG A 104 -18.71 7.37 -21.10
C ARG A 104 -17.85 6.58 -22.09
N ARG A 105 -17.90 5.25 -22.04
CA ARG A 105 -17.16 4.37 -22.96
C ARG A 105 -17.58 4.58 -24.42
N GLU A 106 -18.87 4.81 -24.68
CA GLU A 106 -19.34 5.17 -26.02
C GLU A 106 -18.76 6.50 -26.52
N ARG A 107 -18.61 7.50 -25.65
CA ARG A 107 -17.98 8.78 -26.01
C ARG A 107 -16.47 8.65 -26.21
N GLU A 108 -15.80 7.86 -25.38
CA GLU A 108 -14.36 7.61 -25.50
C GLU A 108 -14.02 6.79 -26.76
N ASN A 109 -14.94 5.92 -27.19
CA ASN A 109 -14.82 5.16 -28.43
C ASN A 109 -15.34 5.90 -29.68
N GLN A 110 -15.87 7.13 -29.55
CA GLN A 110 -16.20 7.93 -30.72
C GLN A 110 -14.92 8.49 -31.35
N PRO A 111 -14.70 8.27 -32.66
CA PRO A 111 -13.54 8.85 -33.34
C PRO A 111 -13.61 10.39 -33.26
N PRO A 112 -12.45 11.07 -33.13
CA PRO A 112 -12.42 12.53 -33.01
C PRO A 112 -13.17 13.18 -34.17
N ILE A 113 -14.16 14.01 -33.84
CA ILE A 113 -14.89 14.80 -34.83
C ILE A 113 -13.94 15.90 -35.32
N TYR A 114 -13.32 15.69 -36.48
CA TYR A 114 -12.56 16.72 -37.16
C TYR A 114 -13.52 17.77 -37.74
N VAL A 115 -13.74 18.85 -37.02
CA VAL A 115 -14.39 20.05 -37.58
C VAL A 115 -13.32 20.83 -38.35
N SER A 116 -13.22 20.59 -39.66
CA SER A 116 -12.44 21.47 -40.53
C SER A 116 -13.20 22.78 -40.70
N GLY A 117 -12.77 23.82 -39.99
CA GLY A 117 -13.24 25.18 -40.23
C GLY A 117 -12.73 25.66 -41.59
N ASN A 118 -13.64 25.81 -42.55
CA ASN A 118 -13.40 26.68 -43.69
C ASN A 118 -14.42 27.81 -43.67
N ALA A 119 -13.85 29.02 -43.66
CA ALA A 119 -14.54 30.27 -43.83
C ALA A 119 -15.40 30.29 -45.10
N ILE A 120 -16.49 31.04 -45.03
CA ILE A 120 -17.31 31.44 -46.15
C ILE A 120 -16.44 32.23 -47.13
N ILE A 121 -16.15 31.67 -48.31
CA ILE A 121 -15.81 32.42 -49.52
C ILE A 121 -16.66 31.84 -50.65
N GLY A 122 -17.59 32.64 -51.16
CA GLY A 122 -18.40 32.28 -52.31
C GLY A 122 -17.55 32.20 -53.57
N ASN A 123 -17.81 31.20 -54.41
CA ASN A 123 -17.71 31.38 -55.85
C ASN A 123 -18.61 30.40 -56.59
N ASN A 124 -19.31 30.92 -57.59
CA ASN A 124 -20.24 30.21 -58.44
C ASN A 124 -19.50 29.40 -59.52
N ASN A 125 -20.12 28.28 -59.90
CA ASN A 125 -20.02 27.53 -61.15
C ASN A 125 -18.90 26.49 -61.39
N LEU A 126 -19.42 25.26 -61.54
CA LEU A 126 -19.18 24.26 -62.59
C LEU A 126 -17.90 23.40 -62.57
N GLY A 127 -18.13 22.08 -62.45
CA GLY A 127 -17.17 21.04 -62.79
C GLY A 127 -17.54 19.68 -62.22
N ILE A 128 -18.50 18.99 -62.84
CA ILE A 128 -18.78 17.57 -62.56
C ILE A 128 -17.60 16.75 -63.10
N THR A 129 -16.85 16.11 -62.20
CA THR A 129 -15.94 15.00 -62.55
C THR A 129 -16.29 13.80 -61.69
N GLN A 130 -16.78 12.75 -62.34
CA GLN A 130 -16.97 11.42 -61.76
C GLN A 130 -15.60 10.85 -61.34
N GLY A 131 -15.31 10.90 -60.05
CA GLY A 131 -14.25 10.12 -59.41
C GLY A 131 -14.81 8.77 -58.98
N ARG A 132 -14.17 7.68 -59.40
CA ARG A 132 -14.58 6.29 -59.17
C ARG A 132 -14.71 6.01 -57.67
N ASP A 133 -15.79 5.33 -57.31
CA ASP A 133 -15.97 4.66 -56.02
C ASP A 133 -14.78 3.74 -55.73
N PHE A 134 -13.90 4.17 -54.83
CA PHE A 134 -13.07 3.24 -54.09
C PHE A 134 -13.98 2.57 -53.07
N ARG A 135 -14.45 1.36 -53.41
CA ARG A 135 -14.99 0.43 -52.41
C ARG A 135 -13.96 0.32 -51.29
N ALA A 136 -14.35 0.74 -50.08
CA ALA A 136 -13.67 0.35 -48.87
C ALA A 136 -13.62 -1.19 -48.86
N SER A 137 -12.45 -1.76 -49.13
CA SER A 137 -12.21 -3.17 -48.90
C SER A 137 -12.41 -3.40 -47.41
N SER A 138 -13.28 -4.35 -47.06
CA SER A 138 -13.38 -4.90 -45.73
C SER A 138 -11.98 -5.25 -45.21
N ILE A 139 -11.43 -4.39 -44.36
CA ILE A 139 -10.26 -4.73 -43.57
C ILE A 139 -10.79 -5.76 -42.59
N THR A 140 -10.52 -7.03 -42.89
CA THR A 140 -10.71 -8.11 -41.93
C THR A 140 -9.94 -7.76 -40.65
N ASN A 141 -10.56 -7.96 -39.48
CA ASN A 141 -10.04 -7.68 -38.12
C ASN A 141 -8.66 -8.30 -37.79
N THR A 142 -8.01 -8.95 -38.74
CA THR A 142 -6.70 -9.61 -38.61
C THR A 142 -5.52 -8.63 -38.64
N ALA A 143 -5.69 -7.37 -39.06
CA ALA A 143 -4.58 -6.42 -39.25
C ALA A 143 -4.36 -5.41 -38.09
N LEU A 144 -5.07 -5.58 -36.96
CA LEU A 144 -4.99 -4.69 -35.79
C LEU A 144 -4.62 -5.42 -34.49
N TYR A 145 -4.08 -6.63 -34.55
CA TYR A 145 -3.41 -7.24 -33.40
C TYR A 145 -1.95 -6.77 -33.37
N GLN A 146 -1.72 -5.59 -32.78
CA GLN A 146 -0.42 -5.29 -32.21
C GLN A 146 -0.06 -6.45 -31.27
N THR A 147 1.12 -7.04 -31.43
CA THR A 147 1.59 -8.11 -30.56
C THR A 147 1.60 -7.59 -29.13
N MET A 148 0.70 -8.10 -28.29
CA MET A 148 0.66 -7.74 -26.86
C MET A 148 2.06 -7.95 -26.26
N THR A 149 2.49 -6.97 -25.50
CA THR A 149 3.71 -7.05 -24.69
C THR A 149 3.54 -8.10 -23.59
N ILE A 150 4.66 -8.53 -23.01
CA ILE A 150 4.62 -9.48 -21.89
C ILE A 150 3.84 -8.91 -20.70
N SER A 151 3.95 -7.60 -20.44
CA SER A 151 3.26 -6.96 -19.31
C SER A 151 1.75 -6.86 -19.55
N GLU A 152 1.32 -6.57 -20.79
CA GLU A 152 -0.11 -6.62 -21.16
C GLU A 152 -0.67 -8.04 -21.07
N HIS A 153 0.11 -9.06 -21.43
CA HIS A 153 -0.28 -10.45 -21.20
C HIS A 153 -0.40 -10.78 -19.71
N ILE A 154 0.49 -10.27 -18.87
CA ILE A 154 0.39 -10.43 -17.42
C ILE A 154 -0.89 -9.80 -16.89
N ASP A 155 -1.19 -8.56 -17.31
CA ASP A 155 -2.38 -7.83 -16.85
C ASP A 155 -3.67 -8.52 -17.27
N GLN A 156 -3.72 -9.05 -18.50
CA GLN A 156 -4.84 -9.88 -18.94
C GLN A 156 -5.01 -11.13 -18.06
N ILE A 157 -3.93 -11.84 -17.79
CA ILE A 157 -3.98 -13.04 -16.94
C ILE A 157 -4.43 -12.70 -15.52
N LEU A 158 -3.98 -11.57 -14.95
CA LEU A 158 -4.42 -11.11 -13.64
C LEU A 158 -5.91 -10.82 -13.61
N HIS A 159 -6.44 -10.17 -14.64
CA HIS A 159 -7.87 -9.90 -14.75
C HIS A 159 -8.68 -11.19 -14.90
N ASP A 160 -8.23 -12.12 -15.74
CA ASP A 160 -8.87 -13.44 -15.88
C ASP A 160 -8.85 -14.23 -14.54
N ALA A 161 -7.79 -14.03 -13.73
CA ALA A 161 -7.66 -14.61 -12.39
C ALA A 161 -8.60 -13.98 -11.34
N GLU A 162 -9.04 -12.75 -11.57
CA GLU A 162 -10.00 -12.07 -10.70
C GLU A 162 -11.42 -12.63 -10.90
N GLU A 163 -11.74 -12.97 -12.15
CA GLU A 163 -13.03 -13.60 -12.51
C GLU A 163 -13.09 -15.09 -12.16
N GLY A 164 -11.96 -15.73 -11.78
CA GLY A 164 -11.92 -17.13 -11.40
C GLY A 164 -10.53 -17.75 -11.36
N TYR A 165 -10.37 -18.94 -11.93
CA TYR A 165 -9.09 -19.65 -11.92
C TYR A 165 -8.35 -19.43 -13.24
N VAL A 166 -7.02 -19.31 -13.16
CA VAL A 166 -6.18 -19.27 -14.35
C VAL A 166 -5.72 -20.68 -14.71
N ALA A 167 -5.98 -21.08 -15.95
CA ALA A 167 -5.47 -22.34 -16.50
C ALA A 167 -3.96 -22.22 -16.82
N HIS A 168 -3.22 -23.29 -16.55
CA HIS A 168 -1.83 -23.37 -17.00
C HIS A 168 -1.73 -23.24 -18.54
N PRO A 169 -0.73 -22.54 -19.09
CA PRO A 169 -0.49 -22.50 -20.53
C PRO A 169 -0.43 -23.91 -21.15
N THR A 170 -1.09 -24.11 -22.28
CA THR A 170 -1.10 -25.41 -22.99
C THR A 170 -0.20 -25.35 -24.21
N ARG A 171 0.08 -26.48 -24.86
CA ARG A 171 0.95 -26.56 -26.06
C ARG A 171 0.56 -25.65 -27.24
N GLY A 172 -0.61 -25.00 -27.20
CA GLY A 172 -1.06 -24.03 -28.19
C GLY A 172 -0.98 -22.56 -27.76
N SER A 173 -0.52 -22.27 -26.53
CA SER A 173 -0.34 -20.91 -26.04
C SER A 173 0.78 -20.19 -26.79
N SER A 174 0.69 -18.86 -26.93
CA SER A 174 1.80 -18.08 -27.49
C SER A 174 3.01 -18.13 -26.55
N ASN A 175 4.22 -18.05 -27.11
CA ASN A 175 5.47 -17.99 -26.35
C ASN A 175 5.49 -16.79 -25.39
N GLU A 176 4.87 -15.68 -25.79
CA GLU A 176 4.70 -14.47 -25.00
C GLU A 176 3.78 -14.70 -23.78
N TYR A 177 2.68 -15.45 -23.96
CA TYR A 177 1.77 -15.82 -22.87
C TYR A 177 2.45 -16.77 -21.87
N GLU A 178 3.20 -17.76 -22.36
CA GLU A 178 3.98 -18.66 -21.50
C GLU A 178 5.00 -17.89 -20.65
N LYS A 179 5.73 -16.94 -21.26
CA LYS A 179 6.67 -16.07 -20.54
C LYS A 179 5.99 -15.15 -19.53
N ALA A 180 4.80 -14.65 -19.85
CA ALA A 180 3.99 -13.83 -18.95
C ALA A 180 3.55 -14.64 -17.72
N PHE A 181 3.05 -15.85 -17.96
CA PHE A 181 2.62 -16.77 -16.91
C PHE A 181 3.79 -17.18 -16.00
N ASP A 182 4.95 -17.52 -16.57
CA ASP A 182 6.16 -17.83 -15.80
C ASP A 182 6.60 -16.65 -14.91
N LYS A 183 6.45 -15.41 -15.38
CA LYS A 183 6.73 -14.21 -14.59
C LYS A 183 5.74 -14.07 -13.43
N LEU A 184 4.45 -14.27 -13.66
CA LEU A 184 3.42 -14.24 -12.61
C LEU A 184 3.75 -15.22 -11.49
N VAL A 185 4.05 -16.47 -11.83
CA VAL A 185 4.42 -17.51 -10.86
C VAL A 185 5.69 -17.13 -10.12
N ARG A 186 6.73 -16.66 -10.84
CA ARG A 186 8.01 -16.26 -10.24
C ARG A 186 7.90 -15.08 -9.28
N HIS A 187 7.05 -14.12 -9.61
CA HIS A 187 6.78 -12.96 -8.75
C HIS A 187 5.81 -13.28 -7.61
N GLY A 188 5.30 -14.51 -7.55
CA GLY A 188 4.38 -14.97 -6.51
C GLY A 188 3.01 -14.34 -6.63
N LEU A 189 2.60 -13.91 -7.82
CA LEU A 189 1.32 -13.24 -8.08
C LEU A 189 0.18 -14.26 -8.19
N VAL A 190 0.47 -15.46 -8.66
CA VAL A 190 -0.44 -16.60 -8.69
C VAL A 190 0.23 -17.82 -8.04
N LYS A 191 -0.58 -18.73 -7.47
CA LYS A 191 -0.09 -19.97 -6.86
C LYS A 191 -0.90 -21.18 -7.35
N PRO A 192 -0.27 -22.37 -7.47
CA PRO A 192 -0.96 -23.55 -7.95
C PRO A 192 -1.97 -24.07 -6.91
N ILE A 193 -3.17 -24.42 -7.39
CA ILE A 193 -4.18 -25.17 -6.61
C ILE A 193 -4.14 -26.64 -7.01
N SER A 194 -3.94 -26.89 -8.30
CA SER A 194 -3.82 -28.23 -8.88
C SER A 194 -2.75 -28.23 -9.98
N LYS A 195 -2.60 -29.37 -10.66
CA LYS A 195 -1.61 -29.53 -11.74
C LYS A 195 -1.78 -28.50 -12.86
N ASP A 196 -3.02 -28.12 -13.16
CA ASP A 196 -3.36 -27.31 -14.33
C ASP A 196 -4.14 -26.02 -13.96
N SER A 197 -4.25 -25.70 -12.67
CA SER A 197 -5.06 -24.58 -12.17
C SER A 197 -4.33 -23.76 -11.12
N TYR A 198 -4.45 -22.45 -11.24
CA TYR A 198 -3.82 -21.47 -10.36
C TYR A 198 -4.86 -20.50 -9.80
N GLU A 199 -4.66 -20.04 -8.57
CA GLU A 199 -5.40 -18.94 -7.98
C GLU A 199 -4.54 -17.71 -7.81
N LEU A 200 -5.21 -16.56 -7.82
CA LEU A 200 -4.62 -15.28 -7.48
C LEU A 200 -4.15 -15.30 -6.02
N THR A 201 -2.98 -14.72 -5.77
CA THR A 201 -2.48 -14.49 -4.41
C THR A 201 -2.79 -13.07 -3.97
N LEU A 202 -2.59 -12.78 -2.68
CA LEU A 202 -2.66 -11.41 -2.16
C LEU A 202 -1.74 -10.42 -2.90
N GLU A 203 -0.57 -10.88 -3.40
CA GLU A 203 0.30 -10.01 -4.19
C GLU A 203 -0.23 -9.81 -5.62
N GLY A 204 -0.90 -10.82 -6.18
CA GLY A 204 -1.63 -10.71 -7.44
C GLY A 204 -2.80 -9.74 -7.37
N GLU A 205 -3.60 -9.82 -6.30
CA GLU A 205 -4.70 -8.88 -6.04
C GLU A 205 -4.18 -7.44 -5.94
N LYS A 206 -3.11 -7.21 -5.17
CA LYS A 206 -2.45 -5.90 -5.12
C LYS A 206 -1.99 -5.44 -6.50
N ALA A 207 -1.54 -6.35 -7.35
CA ALA A 207 -1.09 -5.97 -8.68
C ALA A 207 -2.24 -5.40 -9.53
N ILE A 208 -3.44 -5.96 -9.38
CA ILE A 208 -4.66 -5.43 -9.98
C ILE A 208 -5.01 -4.07 -9.36
N GLU A 209 -4.97 -3.95 -8.02
CA GLU A 209 -5.24 -2.68 -7.31
C GLU A 209 -4.33 -1.54 -7.76
N PHE A 210 -3.06 -1.83 -8.07
CA PHE A 210 -2.10 -0.83 -8.58
C PHE A 210 -2.30 -0.51 -10.07
N GLY A 211 -3.31 -1.08 -10.74
CA GLY A 211 -3.58 -0.86 -12.16
C GLY A 211 -2.59 -1.60 -13.07
N GLY A 212 -2.15 -2.78 -12.66
CA GLY A 212 -1.33 -3.68 -13.48
C GLY A 212 0.07 -3.95 -12.93
N PHE A 213 0.73 -4.91 -13.57
CA PHE A 213 2.00 -5.49 -13.17
C PHE A 213 3.15 -4.48 -13.09
N GLU A 214 3.25 -3.56 -14.04
CA GLU A 214 4.33 -2.57 -14.04
C GLU A 214 4.21 -1.57 -12.88
N ASN A 215 2.98 -1.14 -12.57
CA ASN A 215 2.73 -0.24 -11.45
C ASN A 215 2.98 -0.94 -10.11
N TRP A 216 2.54 -2.20 -9.97
CA TRP A 216 2.86 -3.02 -8.81
C TRP A 216 4.35 -3.21 -8.62
N LYS A 217 5.07 -3.51 -9.70
CA LYS A 217 6.52 -3.70 -9.68
C LYS A 217 7.22 -2.42 -9.23
N LYS A 218 6.82 -1.26 -9.79
CA LYS A 218 7.34 0.04 -9.38
C LYS A 218 7.07 0.31 -7.89
N HIS A 219 5.85 0.03 -7.42
CA HIS A 219 5.51 0.17 -6.01
C HIS A 219 6.35 -0.73 -5.10
N LYS A 220 6.62 -1.97 -5.52
CA LYS A 220 7.47 -2.91 -4.79
C LYS A 220 8.92 -2.43 -4.75
N GLU A 221 9.47 -1.95 -5.86
CA GLU A 221 10.81 -1.37 -5.94
C GLU A 221 10.93 -0.09 -5.09
N GLU A 222 9.91 0.76 -5.08
CA GLU A 222 9.86 1.93 -4.19
C GLU A 222 9.84 1.50 -2.72
N LYS A 223 9.03 0.51 -2.35
CA LYS A 223 8.97 -0.02 -0.98
C LYS A 223 10.28 -0.69 -0.56
N GLU A 224 10.93 -1.42 -1.46
CA GLU A 224 12.24 -2.01 -1.23
C GLU A 224 13.33 -0.93 -1.15
N SER A 225 13.25 0.13 -1.97
CA SER A 225 14.12 1.30 -1.88
C SER A 225 13.92 2.05 -0.57
N HIS A 226 12.70 2.19 -0.07
CA HIS A 226 12.43 2.76 1.26
C HIS A 226 12.88 1.84 2.40
N ARG A 227 12.89 0.51 2.20
CA ARG A 227 13.51 -0.44 3.14
C ARG A 227 15.03 -0.37 3.12
N HIS A 228 15.65 -0.12 1.96
CA HIS A 228 17.11 0.04 1.85
C HIS A 228 17.59 1.47 2.20
N ASN A 229 16.70 2.47 2.09
CA ASN A 229 16.95 3.85 2.51
C ASN A 229 16.59 4.11 3.99
N ASN A 230 15.97 3.13 4.65
CA ASN A 230 15.84 3.13 6.09
C ASN A 230 16.97 2.29 6.69
N ILE A 231 17.95 3.02 7.22
CA ILE A 231 19.14 2.56 7.96
C ILE A 231 20.34 2.24 7.04
N HIS A 232 20.79 3.28 6.33
CA HIS A 232 22.22 3.53 6.27
C HIS A 232 22.57 4.47 7.41
N VAL A 233 22.92 3.92 8.58
CA VAL A 233 23.70 4.67 9.57
C VAL A 233 25.13 4.69 9.05
N SER A 234 25.40 5.56 8.08
CA SER A 234 26.74 6.07 7.87
C SER A 234 26.94 7.21 8.86
N GLY A 235 28.11 7.23 9.51
CA GLY A 235 28.51 8.22 10.50
C GLY A 235 28.70 9.62 9.90
N GLY A 236 27.63 10.24 9.40
CA GLY A 236 27.62 11.60 8.90
C GLY A 236 26.24 12.21 9.04
N ASN A 237 26.18 13.33 9.78
CA ASN A 237 25.03 14.18 10.02
C ASN A 237 23.92 14.07 8.95
N THR A 238 22.76 13.55 9.35
CA THR A 238 21.50 13.76 8.62
C THR A 238 20.47 14.31 9.59
N ILE A 239 20.17 15.59 9.43
CA ILE A 239 19.03 16.26 10.07
C ILE A 239 17.79 15.80 9.32
N ILE A 240 16.95 14.97 9.96
CA ILE A 240 15.60 14.67 9.45
C ILE A 240 14.67 15.74 10.02
N GLY A 241 14.24 16.64 9.15
CA GLY A 241 13.37 17.76 9.49
C GLY A 241 12.02 17.32 10.03
N SER A 242 11.71 17.75 11.25
CA SER A 242 10.35 17.97 11.73
C SER A 242 10.16 19.47 11.88
N HIS A 243 9.03 20.00 11.40
CA HIS A 243 8.67 21.41 11.44
C HIS A 243 8.44 21.87 12.89
N ASN A 244 9.52 22.18 13.61
CA ASN A 244 9.49 23.07 14.75
C ASN A 244 10.74 23.96 14.68
N SER A 245 10.52 25.23 14.33
CA SER A 245 11.55 26.27 14.39
C SER A 245 12.02 26.47 15.83
N GLY A 246 13.11 25.82 16.19
CA GLY A 246 13.93 26.13 17.36
C GLY A 246 15.38 26.09 16.90
N VAL A 247 15.94 27.25 16.59
CA VAL A 247 17.36 27.40 16.22
C VAL A 247 18.20 26.99 17.42
N ILE A 248 18.91 25.86 17.34
CA ILE A 248 20.08 25.60 18.17
C ILE A 248 21.29 25.64 17.24
N GLN A 249 21.88 26.82 17.13
CA GLN A 249 23.24 26.97 16.62
C GLN A 249 24.18 26.42 17.70
N ALA A 250 24.71 25.21 17.49
CA ALA A 250 25.91 24.78 18.17
C ALA A 250 27.11 25.43 17.45
N GLN A 251 27.66 26.50 18.03
CA GLN A 251 29.05 26.88 17.81
C GLN A 251 29.86 26.43 19.02
N GLU A 252 31.03 25.86 18.73
CA GLU A 252 31.95 25.20 19.65
C GLU A 252 32.31 26.05 20.89
N GLY A 253 32.47 25.38 22.05
CA GLY A 253 33.35 25.89 23.11
C GLY A 253 32.75 26.73 24.24
N ALA A 254 31.48 26.58 24.62
CA ALA A 254 30.94 27.24 25.81
C ALA A 254 30.93 26.32 27.04
N LEU A 255 31.97 26.44 27.87
CA LEU A 255 31.98 26.04 29.28
C LEU A 255 30.90 26.83 30.03
N ILE A 256 29.81 26.17 30.46
CA ILE A 256 28.91 26.72 31.47
C ILE A 256 29.24 26.05 32.80
N ASN A 257 30.14 26.70 33.55
CA ASN A 257 30.39 26.43 34.96
C ASN A 257 29.26 27.06 35.78
N THR A 258 28.39 26.24 36.38
CA THR A 258 27.56 26.64 37.52
C THR A 258 27.84 25.69 38.66
N GLY A 259 28.41 26.25 39.73
CA GLY A 259 28.93 25.53 40.88
C GLY A 259 27.87 24.72 41.62
N ASN A 260 28.00 23.40 41.52
CA ASN A 260 27.95 22.47 42.64
C ASN A 260 28.57 21.17 42.14
N GLU A 261 29.70 20.79 42.73
CA GLU A 261 30.50 19.64 42.31
C GLU A 261 29.73 18.33 42.48
N VAL A 262 29.22 17.81 41.37
CA VAL A 262 29.24 16.36 41.13
C VAL A 262 30.10 16.16 39.89
N ARG A 263 31.40 15.92 40.12
CA ARG A 263 32.29 15.37 39.09
C ARG A 263 31.80 13.98 38.74
N ILE A 264 30.91 13.87 37.76
CA ILE A 264 30.76 12.62 37.02
C ILE A 264 31.82 12.67 35.93
N GLU A 265 33.01 12.16 36.26
CA GLU A 265 33.91 11.63 35.24
C GLU A 265 33.17 10.48 34.56
N VAL A 266 32.43 10.76 33.48
CA VAL A 266 31.88 9.70 32.64
C VAL A 266 33.05 9.07 31.91
N LYS A 267 33.61 8.03 32.52
CA LYS A 267 34.52 7.13 31.83
C LYS A 267 33.74 6.48 30.71
N LYS A 268 34.32 6.52 29.51
CA LYS A 268 34.01 5.60 28.41
C LYS A 268 33.82 4.19 29.01
N GLU A 269 32.77 3.47 28.58
CA GLU A 269 32.42 2.13 29.09
C GLU A 269 31.66 2.09 30.45
N ASP A 270 31.12 3.20 30.96
CA ASP A 270 30.23 3.15 32.14
C ASP A 270 28.82 2.65 31.80
N PHE A 271 28.62 1.35 31.96
CA PHE A 271 27.32 0.71 31.76
C PHE A 271 26.26 1.23 32.75
N GLU A 272 26.62 1.71 33.95
CA GLU A 272 25.62 2.20 34.90
C GLU A 272 24.96 3.50 34.42
N SER A 273 25.71 4.38 33.75
CA SER A 273 25.16 5.58 33.12
C SER A 273 24.18 5.22 31.97
N LEU A 274 24.51 4.22 31.15
CA LEU A 274 23.61 3.69 30.12
C LEU A 274 22.36 3.06 30.74
N ALA A 275 22.54 2.17 31.72
CA ALA A 275 21.45 1.49 32.40
C ALA A 275 20.52 2.48 33.08
N LYS A 276 21.05 3.53 33.72
CA LYS A 276 20.24 4.60 34.31
C LYS A 276 19.38 5.29 33.25
N LYS A 277 19.96 5.67 32.11
CA LYS A 277 19.22 6.30 31.01
C LYS A 277 18.12 5.40 30.46
N LEU A 278 18.38 4.09 30.33
CA LEU A 278 17.38 3.13 29.87
C LEU A 278 16.25 2.92 30.90
N ARG A 279 16.58 2.86 32.19
CA ARG A 279 15.57 2.79 33.28
C ARG A 279 14.69 4.04 33.33
N GLU A 280 15.27 5.22 33.17
CA GLU A 280 14.53 6.49 33.09
C GLU A 280 13.53 6.50 31.93
N ASN A 281 13.82 5.75 30.87
CA ASN A 281 12.95 5.56 29.72
C ASN A 281 12.13 4.26 29.81
N GLN A 282 11.94 3.72 31.01
CA GLN A 282 11.05 2.59 31.30
C GLN A 282 11.42 1.28 30.58
N VAL A 283 12.69 1.10 30.20
CA VAL A 283 13.18 -0.19 29.73
C VAL A 283 13.24 -1.16 30.92
N SER A 284 12.76 -2.39 30.71
CA SER A 284 12.72 -3.40 31.78
C SER A 284 14.14 -3.78 32.23
N GLN A 285 14.31 -4.10 33.52
CA GLN A 285 15.62 -4.50 34.04
C GLN A 285 16.15 -5.76 33.34
N GLN A 286 15.26 -6.67 32.93
CA GLN A 286 15.61 -7.87 32.17
C GLN A 286 16.28 -7.52 30.82
N ASP A 287 15.73 -6.54 30.10
CA ASP A 287 16.30 -6.11 28.80
C ASP A 287 17.63 -5.38 28.98
N ILE A 288 17.79 -4.66 30.09
CA ILE A 288 19.04 -3.99 30.46
C ILE A 288 20.12 -5.04 30.77
N ASP A 289 19.80 -6.09 31.52
CA ASP A 289 20.75 -7.16 31.85
C ASP A 289 21.18 -7.97 30.61
N GLU A 290 20.24 -8.16 29.67
CA GLU A 290 20.53 -8.74 28.35
C GLU A 290 21.50 -7.84 27.56
N LEU A 291 21.23 -6.54 27.48
CA LEU A 291 22.13 -5.58 26.83
C LEU A 291 23.52 -5.59 27.47
N LYS A 292 23.61 -5.70 28.80
CA LYS A 292 24.90 -5.81 29.51
C LYS A 292 25.72 -7.00 29.05
N THR A 293 25.05 -8.11 28.72
CA THR A 293 25.70 -9.33 28.24
C THR A 293 26.15 -9.16 26.80
N ILE A 294 25.29 -8.60 25.95
CA ILE A 294 25.56 -8.30 24.54
C ILE A 294 26.73 -7.33 24.38
N LEU A 295 26.78 -6.24 25.16
CA LEU A 295 27.86 -5.25 25.06
C LEU A 295 29.23 -5.80 25.50
N LYS A 296 29.27 -6.94 26.22
CA LYS A 296 30.53 -7.62 26.58
C LYS A 296 31.04 -8.55 25.49
N SER A 297 30.14 -9.16 24.71
CA SER A 297 30.47 -10.09 23.62
C SER A 297 30.61 -9.38 22.27
N ASP A 298 29.80 -8.36 22.03
CA ASP A 298 29.65 -7.69 20.74
C ASP A 298 30.58 -6.48 20.66
N GLY A 299 31.64 -6.64 19.86
CA GLY A 299 32.58 -5.57 19.56
C GLY A 299 32.00 -4.56 18.58
N LEU A 300 32.42 -3.31 18.70
CA LEU A 300 32.07 -2.29 17.73
C LEU A 300 32.72 -2.56 16.37
N ASN A 301 31.96 -2.49 15.28
CA ASN A 301 32.56 -2.44 13.95
C ASN A 301 33.01 -1.00 13.63
N LYS A 302 34.17 -0.63 14.17
CA LYS A 302 34.74 0.73 14.05
C LYS A 302 34.97 1.15 12.59
N GLU A 303 35.20 0.21 11.68
CA GLU A 303 35.45 0.50 10.27
C GLU A 303 34.17 0.90 9.52
N LYS A 304 33.01 0.42 9.95
CA LYS A 304 31.73 0.65 9.27
C LYS A 304 30.83 1.69 9.93
N GLY A 305 31.17 2.19 11.12
CA GLY A 305 30.28 3.11 11.83
C GLY A 305 28.97 2.45 12.29
N THR A 306 28.94 1.12 12.38
CA THR A 306 27.75 0.33 12.74
C THR A 306 27.94 -0.41 14.08
N PHE A 307 26.85 -0.63 14.80
CA PHE A 307 26.84 -1.57 15.92
C PHE A 307 27.09 -3.01 15.43
N GLY A 308 27.54 -3.86 16.35
CA GLY A 308 27.65 -5.29 16.07
C GLY A 308 26.29 -5.96 15.89
N ALA A 309 26.31 -7.21 15.45
CA ALA A 309 25.09 -7.92 15.05
C ALA A 309 24.15 -8.17 16.23
N GLU A 310 24.70 -8.48 17.40
CA GLU A 310 23.92 -8.77 18.61
C GLU A 310 23.28 -7.48 19.16
N THR A 311 24.01 -6.38 19.15
CA THR A 311 23.54 -5.06 19.57
C THR A 311 22.41 -4.58 18.66
N ASN A 312 22.55 -4.74 17.33
CA ASN A 312 21.47 -4.43 16.39
C ASN A 312 20.24 -5.31 16.62
N GLY A 313 20.43 -6.62 16.86
CA GLY A 313 19.34 -7.54 17.18
C GLY A 313 18.58 -7.11 18.44
N TRP A 314 19.30 -6.65 19.47
CA TRP A 314 18.69 -6.11 20.68
C TRP A 314 17.89 -4.82 20.43
N ILE A 315 18.42 -3.89 19.62
CA ILE A 315 17.69 -2.67 19.24
C ILE A 315 16.39 -3.04 18.50
N THR A 316 16.45 -3.98 17.54
CA THR A 316 15.26 -4.46 16.82
C THR A 316 14.23 -5.08 17.77
N LYS A 317 14.67 -5.88 18.74
CA LYS A 317 13.81 -6.47 19.77
C LYS A 317 13.11 -5.39 20.61
N MET A 318 13.82 -4.35 21.02
CA MET A 318 13.24 -3.25 21.80
C MET A 318 12.25 -2.41 20.99
N ILE A 319 12.49 -2.19 19.68
CA ILE A 319 11.52 -1.54 18.79
C ILE A 319 10.25 -2.40 18.67
N ALA A 320 10.38 -3.72 18.59
CA ALA A 320 9.23 -4.62 18.58
C ALA A 320 8.40 -4.53 19.88
N LYS A 321 9.06 -4.35 21.03
CA LYS A 321 8.38 -4.10 22.31
C LYS A 321 7.65 -2.75 22.39
N SER A 322 8.16 -1.74 21.69
CA SER A 322 7.41 -0.49 21.51
C SER A 322 6.18 -0.67 20.61
N LEU A 323 6.26 -1.57 19.63
CA LEU A 323 5.16 -1.88 18.71
C LEU A 323 4.03 -2.65 19.38
N ASP A 324 4.35 -3.66 20.19
CA ASP A 324 3.36 -4.48 20.90
C ASP A 324 2.82 -3.83 22.19
N GLY A 325 3.38 -2.67 22.58
CA GLY A 325 2.97 -1.90 23.74
C GLY A 325 3.53 -2.41 25.08
N THR A 326 4.39 -3.41 25.08
CA THR A 326 5.07 -3.88 26.30
C THR A 326 6.11 -2.88 26.80
N TRP A 327 6.61 -1.99 25.93
CA TRP A 327 7.40 -0.83 26.29
C TRP A 327 6.66 0.47 25.92
N GLN A 328 6.34 1.29 26.92
CA GLN A 328 5.46 2.46 26.82
C GLN A 328 6.17 3.71 26.23
N ILE A 329 7.00 3.51 25.21
CA ILE A 329 7.62 4.56 24.40
C ILE A 329 7.16 4.39 22.96
N GLY A 330 6.65 5.49 22.37
CA GLY A 330 6.20 5.48 20.97
C GLY A 330 7.34 5.10 20.01
N ILE A 331 7.03 4.27 19.02
CA ILE A 331 8.01 3.69 18.09
C ILE A 331 8.95 4.73 17.43
N GLY A 332 8.43 5.93 17.13
CA GLY A 332 9.20 7.01 16.52
C GLY A 332 10.30 7.57 17.43
N ALA A 333 10.11 7.52 18.75
CA ALA A 333 11.11 7.95 19.72
C ALA A 333 12.03 6.79 20.16
N ALA A 334 11.51 5.56 20.18
CA ALA A 334 12.21 4.36 20.62
C ALA A 334 13.53 4.13 19.88
N GLY A 335 13.50 4.16 18.54
CA GLY A 335 14.70 3.91 17.72
C GLY A 335 15.81 4.93 17.96
N GLY A 336 15.47 6.22 17.97
CA GLY A 336 16.45 7.29 18.20
C GLY A 336 17.06 7.21 19.60
N LEU A 337 16.23 6.99 20.61
CA LEU A 337 16.64 6.91 22.01
C LEU A 337 17.65 5.79 22.27
N LEU A 338 17.38 4.59 21.77
CA LEU A 338 18.26 3.43 21.98
C LEU A 338 19.60 3.63 21.28
N VAL A 339 19.59 4.13 20.04
CA VAL A 339 20.80 4.39 19.26
C VAL A 339 21.65 5.46 19.93
N GLU A 340 21.05 6.56 20.40
CA GLU A 340 21.76 7.63 21.10
C GLU A 340 22.36 7.16 22.44
N ALA A 341 21.60 6.39 23.21
CA ALA A 341 22.06 5.85 24.49
C ALA A 341 23.26 4.92 24.30
N ILE A 342 23.18 4.00 23.33
CA ILE A 342 24.26 3.05 23.03
C ILE A 342 25.48 3.76 22.40
N ARG A 343 25.28 4.76 21.53
CA ARG A 343 26.39 5.59 21.01
C ARG A 343 27.14 6.30 22.13
N THR A 344 26.41 6.90 23.06
CA THR A 344 26.97 7.56 24.24
C THR A 344 27.85 6.59 25.05
N PHE A 345 27.40 5.34 25.23
CA PHE A 345 28.17 4.30 25.91
C PHE A 345 29.51 3.99 25.21
N TYR A 346 29.50 3.92 23.87
CA TYR A 346 30.70 3.68 23.07
C TYR A 346 31.58 4.93 22.84
N GLY A 347 31.08 6.12 23.16
CA GLY A 347 31.75 7.40 22.96
C GLY A 347 31.84 7.82 21.49
N TRP A 348 30.74 7.65 20.76
CA TRP A 348 30.58 8.05 19.35
C TRP A 348 29.84 9.37 19.19
#